data_AF-A0A959PT74-F1
#
_entry.id   AF-A0A959PT74-F1
#
_cell.length_a   1.000
_cell.length_b   1.000
_cell.length_c   1.000
_cell.angle_alpha   90.00
_cell.angle_beta   90.00
_cell.angle_gamma   90.00
#
_symmetry.space_group_name_H-M   'P 1'
#
loop_
_entity.id
_entity.type
_entity.pdbx_description
1 polymer ?
#
loop_
_entity_poly.entity_id
_entity_poly.type
_entity_poly.pdbx_seq_one_letter_code
_entity_poly.pdbx_strand_id
1 'polypeptide(L)' 'LCINQKALHDARESNDVVLCQEILQKAFRTDVRPIVNEMRRLGGGAIDPIMTYRKLQVRQQLVQKRGSTSRASGL' A
#
# COMPACT_ATOMS: atom_id res chain seq x y z
N LEU A 1 4.05 -3.14 -12.77
CA LEU A 1 4.78 -3.55 -11.54
C LEU A 1 6.26 -3.32 -11.76
N CYS A 2 7.04 -3.00 -10.71
CA CYS A 2 8.47 -2.64 -10.78
C CYS A 2 9.43 -3.76 -11.23
N ILE A 3 8.89 -4.93 -11.57
CA ILE A 3 9.67 -6.10 -12.03
C ILE A 3 9.98 -5.94 -13.51
N ASN A 4 11.24 -6.15 -13.89
CA ASN A 4 11.62 -6.29 -15.29
C ASN A 4 11.18 -7.68 -15.79
N GLN A 5 9.99 -7.75 -16.38
CA GLN A 5 9.38 -9.01 -16.82
C GLN A 5 10.17 -9.67 -17.95
N LYS A 6 10.74 -8.87 -18.86
CA LYS A 6 11.53 -9.39 -19.97
C LYS A 6 12.79 -10.09 -19.45
N ALA A 7 13.58 -9.40 -18.63
CA ALA A 7 14.78 -9.99 -18.04
C ALA A 7 14.47 -11.22 -17.17
N LEU A 8 13.34 -11.20 -16.45
CA LEU A 8 12.90 -12.36 -15.67
C LEU A 8 12.53 -13.54 -16.56
N HIS A 9 11.87 -13.31 -17.68
CA HIS A 9 11.53 -14.38 -18.63
C HIS A 9 12.80 -14.98 -19.22
N ASP A 10 13.72 -14.13 -19.71
CA ASP A 10 14.99 -14.56 -20.30
C ASP A 10 15.81 -15.40 -19.29
N ALA A 11 15.88 -14.99 -18.02
CA ALA A 11 16.56 -15.72 -16.96
C ALA A 11 15.89 -17.07 -16.61
N ARG A 12 14.56 -17.18 -16.77
CA ARG A 12 13.83 -18.44 -16.55
C ARG A 12 14.09 -19.43 -17.67
N GLU A 13 14.09 -18.97 -18.93
CA GLU A 13 14.42 -19.80 -20.09
C GLU A 13 15.84 -20.34 -20.01
N SER A 14 16.78 -19.56 -19.46
CA SER A 14 18.16 -20.01 -19.22
C SER A 14 18.35 -20.84 -17.94
N ASN A 15 17.28 -21.12 -17.18
CA ASN A 15 17.33 -21.79 -15.86
C ASN A 15 18.26 -21.11 -14.84
N ASP A 16 18.48 -19.79 -14.95
CA ASP A 16 19.31 -19.03 -14.01
C ASP A 16 18.47 -18.59 -12.81
N VAL A 17 18.41 -19.47 -11.80
CA VAL A 17 17.66 -19.25 -10.56
C VAL A 17 18.20 -18.09 -9.73
N VAL A 18 19.52 -17.82 -9.78
CA VAL A 18 20.15 -16.75 -9.01
C VAL A 18 19.75 -15.40 -9.60
N LEU A 19 19.84 -15.25 -10.93
CA LEU A 19 19.43 -14.03 -11.61
C LEU A 19 17.93 -13.77 -11.45
N CYS A 20 17.09 -14.81 -11.52
CA CYS A 20 15.66 -14.70 -11.23
C CYS A 20 15.40 -14.11 -9.84
N GLN A 21 16.10 -14.63 -8.82
CA GLN A 21 16.00 -14.12 -7.45
C GLN A 21 16.43 -12.65 -7.36
N GLU A 22 17.55 -12.27 -7.99
CA GLU A 22 18.04 -10.90 -7.97
C GLU A 22 17.05 -9.90 -8.59
N ILE A 23 16.44 -10.26 -9.73
CA ILE A 23 15.45 -9.42 -10.41
C ILE A 23 14.23 -9.17 -9.51
N LEU A 24 13.73 -10.23 -8.87
CA LEU A 24 12.58 -10.12 -7.97
C LEU A 24 12.91 -9.33 -6.70
N GLN A 25 14.06 -9.61 -6.08
CA GLN A 25 14.52 -8.91 -4.88
C GLN A 25 14.76 -7.42 -5.14
N LYS A 26 15.30 -7.05 -6.30
CA LYS A 26 15.48 -5.65 -6.70
C LYS A 26 14.15 -4.91 -6.75
N ALA A 27 13.13 -5.50 -7.36
CA ALA A 27 11.79 -4.91 -7.40
C ALA A 27 11.15 -4.83 -6.01
N PHE A 28 11.27 -5.89 -5.20
CA PHE A 28 10.67 -5.96 -3.86
C PHE A 28 11.29 -4.98 -2.86
N ARG A 29 12.60 -4.79 -2.89
CA ARG A 29 13.33 -3.87 -2.01
C ARG A 29 13.19 -2.41 -2.41
N THR A 30 12.63 -2.13 -3.59
CA THR A 30 12.38 -0.76 -4.03
C THR A 30 11.28 -0.15 -3.17
N ASP A 31 11.60 0.94 -2.48
CA ASP A 31 10.60 1.68 -1.70
C ASP A 31 9.66 2.46 -2.63
N VAL A 32 8.44 1.95 -2.79
CA VAL A 32 7.39 2.59 -3.61
C VAL A 32 6.49 3.52 -2.81
N ARG A 33 6.68 3.66 -1.48
CA ARG A 33 5.85 4.54 -0.64
C ARG A 33 5.82 5.99 -1.13
N PRO A 34 6.94 6.60 -1.58
CA PRO A 34 6.92 7.96 -2.10
C PRO A 34 6.00 8.13 -3.31
N ILE A 35 6.00 7.16 -4.24
CA ILE A 35 5.14 7.19 -5.43
C ILE A 35 3.67 7.12 -5.01
N VAL A 36 3.32 6.17 -4.12
CA VAL A 36 1.95 6.04 -3.64
C VAL A 36 1.49 7.30 -2.91
N ASN A 37 2.37 7.93 -2.13
CA ASN A 37 2.08 9.18 -1.43
C ASN A 37 1.80 10.34 -2.40
N GLU A 38 2.62 10.48 -3.44
CA GLU A 38 2.42 11.52 -4.46
C GLU A 38 1.14 11.28 -5.27
N MET A 39 0.84 10.03 -5.62
CA MET A 39 -0.41 9.69 -6.31
C MET A 39 -1.64 10.02 -5.46
N ARG A 40 -1.58 9.81 -4.13
CA ARG A 40 -2.64 10.28 -3.23
C ARG A 40 -2.78 11.80 -3.28
N ARG A 41 -1.67 12.54 -3.21
CA ARG A 41 -1.66 14.01 -3.26
C ARG A 41 -2.29 14.52 -4.56
N LEU A 42 -1.91 13.96 -5.70
CA LEU A 42 -2.46 14.32 -7.01
C LEU A 42 -3.95 14.00 -7.14
N GLY A 43 -4.40 12.89 -6.53
CA GLY A 43 -5.82 12.55 -6.44
C GLY A 43 -6.62 13.33 -5.39
N GLY A 44 -6.04 14.37 -4.77
CA GLY A 44 -6.67 15.15 -3.69
C GLY A 44 -6.80 14.42 -2.35
N GLY A 45 -6.17 13.25 -2.22
CA GLY A 45 -6.09 12.49 -0.99
C GLY A 45 -4.95 12.94 -0.08
N ALA A 46 -4.96 12.44 1.16
CA ALA A 46 -3.92 12.74 2.13
C ALA A 46 -2.64 11.92 1.86
N ILE A 47 -1.49 12.59 1.95
CA ILE A 47 -0.15 11.96 1.83
C ILE A 47 0.05 10.89 2.89
N ASP A 48 -0.32 11.19 4.14
CA ASP A 48 -0.35 10.24 5.26
C ASP A 48 -1.80 10.04 5.72
N PRO A 49 -2.50 9.02 5.20
CA PRO A 49 -3.92 8.81 5.49
C PRO A 49 -4.19 8.53 6.96
N ILE A 50 -3.33 7.75 7.62
CA ILE A 50 -3.55 7.33 9.01
C ILE A 50 -3.35 8.52 9.93
N MET A 51 -2.26 9.29 9.75
CA MET A 51 -2.05 10.48 10.56
C MET A 51 -3.12 11.53 10.30
N THR A 52 -3.57 11.70 9.06
CA THR A 52 -4.64 12.65 8.73
C THR A 52 -5.95 12.24 9.40
N TYR A 53 -6.33 10.96 9.31
CA TYR A 53 -7.51 10.41 10.00
C TYR A 53 -7.45 10.65 11.52
N ARG A 54 -6.28 10.42 12.13
CA ARG A 54 -6.06 10.64 13.57
C ARG A 54 -6.13 12.12 13.95
N LYS A 55 -5.46 13.00 13.18
CA LYS A 55 -5.47 14.46 13.39
C LYS A 55 -6.86 15.07 13.28
N LEU A 56 -7.65 14.59 12.31
CA LEU A 56 -9.03 15.01 12.13
C LEU A 56 -9.99 14.43 13.19
N GLN A 57 -9.50 13.55 14.08
CA GLN A 57 -10.30 12.91 15.14
C GLN A 57 -11.59 12.27 14.62
N VAL A 58 -11.57 11.75 13.39
CA VAL A 58 -12.76 11.23 12.69
C VAL A 58 -13.47 10.17 13.52
N ARG A 59 -12.71 9.29 14.19
CA ARG A 59 -13.27 8.29 15.12
C ARG A 59 -14.12 8.93 16.22
N GLN A 60 -13.60 9.97 16.88
CA GLN A 60 -14.29 10.63 17.98
C GLN A 60 -15.57 11.30 17.50
N GLN A 61 -15.52 11.99 16.37
CA GLN A 61 -16.68 12.62 15.75
C GLN A 61 -17.76 11.58 15.41
N LEU A 62 -17.37 10.42 14.86
CA LEU A 62 -18.30 9.33 14.55
C LEU A 62 -18.89 8.67 15.81
N VAL A 63 -18.10 8.50 16.87
CA VAL A 63 -18.58 7.98 18.17
C VAL A 63 -19.59 8.94 18.80
N GLN A 64 -19.34 10.25 18.76
CA GLN A 64 -20.31 11.24 19.23
C GLN A 64 -21.62 11.16 18.44
N LYS A 65 -21.55 10.98 17.12
CA LYS A 65 -22.74 10.89 16.25
C LYS A 65 -23.53 9.59 16.43
N ARG A 66 -22.86 8.46 16.70
CA ARG A 66 -23.48 7.11 16.72
C ARG A 66 -23.76 6.57 18.12
N GLY A 67 -23.20 7.20 19.15
CA GLY A 67 -23.15 6.66 20.50
C GLY A 67 -22.01 5.66 20.70
N SER A 68 -21.58 5.50 21.95
CA SER A 68 -20.45 4.62 22.34
C SER A 68 -20.80 3.14 22.33
N THR A 69 -22.09 2.80 22.25
CA THR A 69 -22.62 1.43 22.36
C THR A 69 -23.33 1.00 21.09
N SER A 70 -22.68 1.09 19.94
CA SER A 70 -23.13 0.33 18.77
C SER A 70 -22.78 -1.15 18.99
N ARG A 71 -23.65 -1.88 19.68
CA ARG A 71 -23.65 -3.35 19.63
C ARG A 71 -24.38 -3.73 18.35
N ALA A 72 -23.71 -4.43 17.43
CA ALA A 72 -24.42 -5.15 16.39
C ALA A 72 -25.31 -6.18 17.10
N SER A 73 -26.62 -5.95 17.11
CA SER A 73 -27.58 -7.01 17.36
C SER A 73 -27.52 -7.92 16.14
N GLY A 74 -26.58 -8.86 16.15
CA GLY A 74 -26.57 -9.96 15.19
C GLY A 74 -27.80 -10.81 15.46
N LEU A 75 -28.91 -10.45 14.82
CA LEU A 75 -30.05 -11.31 14.53
C LEU A 75 -30.01 -11.62 13.05
#